data_AF-C5YEN5-F1
#
_entry.id   AF-C5YEN5-F1
#
_cell.length_a   1.000
_cell.length_b   1.000
_cell.length_c   1.000
_cell.angle_alpha   90.00
_cell.angle_beta   90.00
_cell.angle_gamma   90.00
#
_symmetry.space_group_name_H-M   'P 1'
#
loop_
_entity.id
_entity.type
_entity.pdbx_description
1 polymer ?
#
loop_
_entity_poly.entity_id
_entity_poly.type
_entity_poly.pdbx_seq_one_letter_code
_entity_poly.pdbx_strand_id
1 'polypeptide(L)'
;MKLLQATVSLVFLLACSTSNASVLHDACQSFAAIRHKDADYNYCVRFFQADKESATADHRGLAVIGAKLIEATAKSTGSLIATMLTSEKDKEKLGCLVACGKGYLDAMDEIGKAAKGIVSRKDGGVEDAVTALGGALDAPLDCEDGFQKLHKPSPLAAEDARFRKEASITLFVTGTLLPQINSSKLGI
;
A
#
# COMPACT_ATOMS: atom_id res chain seq x y z
N MET A 1 -28.43 40.65 32.11
CA MET A 1 -28.86 39.80 30.99
C MET A 1 -28.00 39.88 29.71
N LYS A 2 -26.82 40.53 29.71
CA LYS A 2 -25.91 40.54 28.52
C LYS A 2 -24.77 39.52 28.58
N LEU A 3 -24.46 38.99 29.77
CA LEU A 3 -23.38 38.01 29.98
C LEU A 3 -23.78 36.57 29.61
N LEU A 4 -25.05 36.19 29.80
CA LEU A 4 -25.58 34.86 29.43
C LEU A 4 -25.69 34.66 27.91
N GLN A 5 -25.82 35.73 27.13
CA GLN A 5 -25.96 35.65 25.67
C GLN A 5 -24.59 35.43 24.99
N ALA A 6 -23.52 36.01 25.56
CA ALA A 6 -22.15 35.80 25.08
C ALA A 6 -21.64 34.36 25.35
N THR A 7 -22.03 33.76 26.48
CA THR A 7 -21.63 32.39 26.82
C THR A 7 -22.33 31.34 25.96
N VAL A 8 -23.59 31.55 25.57
CA VAL A 8 -24.31 30.64 24.66
C VAL A 8 -23.72 30.65 23.25
N SER A 9 -23.29 31.82 22.75
CA SER A 9 -22.61 31.92 21.45
C SER A 9 -21.21 31.29 21.44
N LEU A 10 -20.47 31.34 22.56
CA LEU A 10 -19.16 30.71 22.65
C LEU A 10 -19.25 29.18 22.74
N VAL A 11 -20.26 28.64 23.44
CA VAL A 11 -20.51 27.19 23.52
C VAL A 11 -20.99 26.61 22.18
N PHE A 12 -21.73 27.37 21.38
CA PHE A 12 -22.15 26.94 20.04
C PHE A 12 -21.00 26.88 19.01
N LEU A 13 -19.99 27.75 19.13
CA LEU A 13 -18.78 27.70 18.29
C LEU A 13 -17.85 26.53 18.64
N LEU A 14 -17.88 26.04 19.89
CA LEU A 14 -17.11 24.88 20.34
C LEU A 14 -17.78 23.53 20.00
N ALA A 15 -19.05 23.51 19.57
CA ALA A 15 -19.79 22.28 19.28
C ALA A 15 -19.71 21.83 17.80
N CYS A 16 -19.00 22.54 16.93
CA CYS A 16 -18.89 22.20 15.51
C CYS A 16 -17.44 22.07 15.00
N SER A 17 -16.51 21.68 15.88
CA SER A 17 -15.24 21.10 15.42
C SER A 17 -15.48 19.64 15.06
N THR A 18 -16.30 19.37 14.04
CA THR A 18 -16.21 18.10 13.32
C THR A 18 -14.80 18.11 12.73
N SER A 19 -13.87 17.35 13.30
CA SER A 19 -12.61 17.11 12.62
C SER A 19 -13.00 16.46 11.29
N ASN A 20 -12.93 17.22 10.20
CA ASN A 20 -12.91 16.60 8.89
C ASN A 20 -11.61 15.83 8.86
N ALA A 21 -11.65 14.56 9.30
CA ALA A 21 -10.54 13.66 9.15
C ALA A 21 -10.17 13.71 7.67
N SER A 22 -8.90 13.98 7.37
CA SER A 22 -8.45 14.00 5.98
C SER A 22 -8.77 12.63 5.37
N VAL A 23 -9.02 12.58 4.06
CA VAL A 23 -9.25 11.34 3.30
C VAL A 23 -8.20 10.25 3.64
N LEU A 24 -6.96 10.67 3.89
CA LEU A 24 -5.87 9.79 4.34
C LEU A 24 -6.17 9.09 5.67
N HIS A 25 -6.66 9.82 6.67
CA HIS A 25 -6.98 9.27 7.99
C HIS A 25 -8.17 8.32 7.90
N ASP A 26 -9.20 8.67 7.13
CA ASP A 26 -10.38 7.81 6.90
C ASP A 26 -9.99 6.51 6.19
N ALA A 27 -9.15 6.60 5.15
CA ALA A 27 -8.63 5.45 4.42
C ALA A 27 -7.81 4.53 5.35
N CYS A 28 -6.91 5.10 6.15
CA CYS A 28 -6.08 4.32 7.07
C CYS A 28 -6.88 3.72 8.23
N GLN A 29 -7.92 4.41 8.72
CA GLN A 29 -8.82 3.88 9.74
C GLN A 29 -9.64 2.70 9.18
N SER A 30 -10.12 2.83 7.94
CA SER A 30 -10.85 1.75 7.26
C SER A 30 -9.95 0.52 7.02
N PHE A 31 -8.69 0.74 6.62
CA PHE A 31 -7.72 -0.33 6.45
C PHE A 31 -7.44 -1.06 7.78
N ALA A 32 -7.20 -0.31 8.86
CA ALA A 32 -6.92 -0.87 10.17
C ALA A 32 -8.11 -1.65 10.75
N ALA A 33 -9.33 -1.19 10.50
CA ALA A 33 -10.56 -1.85 10.94
C ALA A 33 -10.71 -3.26 10.34
N ILE A 34 -10.40 -3.44 9.05
CA ILE A 34 -10.47 -4.75 8.38
C ILE A 34 -9.39 -5.70 8.88
N ARG A 35 -8.20 -5.17 9.21
CA ARG A 35 -7.08 -5.98 9.70
C ARG A 35 -7.11 -6.23 11.20
N HIS A 36 -8.05 -5.59 11.92
CA HIS A 36 -8.22 -5.61 13.37
C HIS A 36 -6.92 -5.28 14.14
N LYS A 37 -6.14 -4.29 13.68
CA LYS A 37 -4.83 -3.93 14.27
C LYS A 37 -4.56 -2.42 14.24
N ASP A 38 -4.52 -1.78 15.41
CA ASP A 38 -4.18 -0.35 15.53
C ASP A 38 -2.79 0.01 14.98
N ALA A 39 -1.83 -0.92 15.05
CA ALA A 39 -0.51 -0.73 14.45
C ALA A 39 -0.58 -0.50 12.93
N ASP A 40 -1.62 -1.01 12.27
CA ASP A 40 -1.82 -0.86 10.82
C ASP A 40 -2.25 0.55 10.45
N TYR A 41 -2.99 1.23 11.33
CA TYR A 41 -3.35 2.63 11.14
C TYR A 41 -2.11 3.52 11.11
N ASN A 42 -1.28 3.43 12.15
CA ASN A 42 -0.07 4.25 12.28
C ASN A 42 0.91 3.98 11.13
N TYR A 43 1.04 2.71 10.72
CA TYR A 43 1.86 2.35 9.58
C TYR A 43 1.30 2.95 8.28
N CYS A 44 0.00 2.83 8.03
CA CYS A 44 -0.65 3.39 6.84
C CYS A 44 -0.47 4.91 6.74
N VAL A 45 -0.67 5.63 7.85
CA VAL A 45 -0.45 7.08 7.89
C VAL A 45 0.99 7.42 7.55
N ARG A 46 1.97 6.74 8.19
CA ARG A 46 3.40 6.95 7.91
C ARG A 46 3.80 6.62 6.48
N PHE A 47 3.22 5.56 5.92
CA PHE A 47 3.45 5.16 4.54
C PHE A 47 3.07 6.30 3.59
N PHE A 48 1.86 6.83 3.70
CA PHE A 48 1.43 7.94 2.83
C PHE A 48 2.15 9.26 3.13
N GLN A 49 2.54 9.53 4.38
CA GLN A 49 3.30 10.73 4.76
C GLN A 49 4.71 10.78 4.13
N ALA A 50 5.20 9.68 3.55
CA ALA A 50 6.40 9.70 2.72
C ALA A 50 6.25 10.58 1.47
N ASP A 51 5.01 10.88 1.05
CA ASP A 51 4.69 11.88 0.05
C ASP A 51 3.86 13.01 0.66
N LYS A 52 4.35 14.26 0.54
CA LYS A 52 3.67 15.45 1.08
C LYS A 52 2.32 15.71 0.43
N GLU A 53 2.11 15.25 -0.82
CA GLU A 53 0.86 15.45 -1.55
C GLU A 53 -0.31 14.66 -0.94
N SER A 54 -0.01 13.63 -0.14
CA SER A 54 -1.00 12.82 0.56
C SER A 54 -1.88 13.61 1.53
N ALA A 55 -1.39 14.73 2.05
CA ALA A 55 -2.13 15.55 3.02
C ALA A 55 -3.40 16.18 2.43
N THR A 56 -3.44 16.39 1.12
CA THR A 56 -4.55 17.04 0.40
C THR A 56 -5.15 16.18 -0.69
N ALA A 57 -4.70 14.93 -0.83
CA ALA A 57 -5.16 14.02 -1.87
C ALA A 57 -6.60 13.53 -1.63
N ASP A 58 -7.38 13.40 -2.70
CA ASP A 58 -8.62 12.64 -2.68
C ASP A 58 -8.33 11.13 -2.72
N HIS A 59 -9.36 10.27 -2.69
CA HIS A 59 -9.18 8.81 -2.67
C HIS A 59 -8.38 8.32 -3.89
N ARG A 60 -8.60 8.94 -5.06
CA ARG A 60 -7.88 8.56 -6.29
C ARG A 60 -6.43 9.03 -6.24
N GLY A 61 -6.19 10.24 -5.75
CA GLY A 61 -4.86 10.79 -5.52
C GLY A 61 -4.06 9.93 -4.54
N LEU A 62 -4.67 9.48 -3.44
CA LEU A 62 -4.02 8.54 -2.52
C LEU A 62 -3.69 7.20 -3.20
N ALA A 63 -4.58 6.66 -4.04
CA ALA A 63 -4.27 5.43 -4.79
C ALA A 63 -3.06 5.62 -5.73
N VAL A 64 -2.98 6.75 -6.44
CA VAL A 64 -1.83 7.09 -7.30
C VAL A 64 -0.54 7.24 -6.49
N ILE A 65 -0.61 7.95 -5.36
CA ILE A 65 0.54 8.11 -4.46
C ILE A 65 0.99 6.77 -3.90
N GLY A 66 0.04 5.92 -3.49
CA GLY A 66 0.33 4.56 -3.02
C GLY A 66 1.10 3.76 -4.07
N ALA A 67 0.62 3.76 -5.32
CA ALA A 67 1.28 3.08 -6.44
C ALA A 67 2.73 3.58 -6.64
N LYS A 68 2.94 4.90 -6.62
CA LYS A 68 4.28 5.51 -6.71
C LYS A 68 5.20 5.07 -5.57
N LEU A 69 4.70 5.04 -4.33
CA LEU A 69 5.49 4.67 -3.16
C LEU A 69 5.88 3.18 -3.19
N ILE A 70 4.96 2.29 -3.55
CA ILE A 70 5.27 0.85 -3.65
C ILE A 70 6.18 0.54 -4.84
N GLU A 71 6.09 1.29 -5.95
CA GLU A 71 7.04 1.17 -7.06
C GLU A 71 8.46 1.50 -6.60
N ALA A 72 8.63 2.56 -5.79
CA ALA A 72 9.91 2.91 -5.19
C ALA A 72 10.41 1.80 -4.24
N THR A 73 9.53 1.20 -3.45
CA THR A 73 9.88 0.05 -2.61
C THR A 73 10.30 -1.16 -3.44
N ALA A 74 9.53 -1.55 -4.46
CA ALA A 74 9.87 -2.67 -5.35
C ALA A 74 11.23 -2.46 -6.02
N LYS A 75 11.49 -1.25 -6.53
CA LYS A 75 12.78 -0.88 -7.12
C LYS A 75 13.93 -0.97 -6.12
N SER A 76 13.71 -0.53 -4.88
CA SER A 76 14.71 -0.65 -3.82
C SER A 76 15.02 -2.12 -3.50
N THR A 77 13.99 -2.97 -3.38
CA THR A 77 14.19 -4.40 -3.14
C THR A 77 14.89 -5.08 -4.31
N GLY A 78 14.50 -4.78 -5.55
CA GLY A 78 15.20 -5.26 -6.75
C GLY A 78 16.68 -4.87 -6.78
N SER A 79 17.01 -3.65 -6.34
CA SER A 79 18.40 -3.17 -6.24
C SER A 79 19.19 -3.90 -5.16
N LEU A 80 18.55 -4.22 -4.03
CA LEU A 80 19.13 -5.04 -2.97
C LEU A 80 19.43 -6.46 -3.48
N ILE A 81 18.46 -7.08 -4.17
CA ILE A 81 18.62 -8.41 -4.79
C ILE A 81 19.81 -8.39 -5.77
N ALA A 82 19.88 -7.38 -6.65
CA ALA A 82 20.99 -7.23 -7.58
C ALA A 82 22.35 -7.16 -6.86
N THR A 83 22.40 -6.48 -5.70
CA THR A 83 23.61 -6.44 -4.86
C THR A 83 23.94 -7.82 -4.29
N MET A 84 22.95 -8.53 -3.73
CA MET A 84 23.14 -9.88 -3.18
C MET A 84 23.67 -10.85 -4.23
N LEU A 85 23.14 -10.79 -5.47
CA LEU A 85 23.57 -11.62 -6.60
C LEU A 85 25.08 -11.51 -6.91
N THR A 86 25.71 -10.36 -6.62
CA THR A 86 27.16 -10.20 -6.87
C THR A 86 28.05 -10.94 -5.88
N SER A 87 27.51 -11.31 -4.72
CA SER A 87 28.29 -11.83 -3.59
C SER A 87 27.87 -13.24 -3.15
N GLU A 88 26.70 -13.70 -3.57
CA GLU A 88 26.17 -15.02 -3.23
C GLU A 88 26.98 -16.15 -3.92
N LYS A 89 27.35 -17.15 -3.12
CA LYS A 89 28.17 -18.30 -3.55
C LYS A 89 27.38 -19.61 -3.53
N ASP A 90 26.30 -19.66 -2.75
CA ASP A 90 25.38 -20.79 -2.71
C ASP A 90 24.53 -20.78 -3.98
N LYS A 91 24.69 -21.81 -4.82
CA LYS A 91 24.00 -21.90 -6.12
C LYS A 91 22.49 -21.98 -5.99
N GLU A 92 21.98 -22.61 -4.93
CA GLU A 92 20.54 -22.72 -4.70
C GLU A 92 19.96 -21.36 -4.32
N LYS A 93 20.63 -20.65 -3.39
CA LYS A 93 20.24 -19.28 -3.05
C LYS A 93 20.35 -18.33 -4.23
N LEU A 94 21.40 -18.48 -5.06
CA LEU A 94 21.56 -17.69 -6.28
C LEU A 94 20.36 -17.89 -7.22
N GLY A 95 19.91 -19.13 -7.42
CA GLY A 95 18.71 -19.44 -8.20
C GLY A 95 17.45 -18.74 -7.65
N CYS A 96 17.23 -18.81 -6.33
CA CYS A 96 16.13 -18.10 -5.68
C CYS A 96 16.24 -16.58 -5.82
N LEU A 97 17.42 -16.00 -5.62
CA LEU A 97 17.62 -14.55 -5.77
C LEU A 97 17.36 -14.08 -7.22
N VAL A 98 17.74 -14.87 -8.23
CA VAL A 98 17.43 -14.56 -9.63
C VAL A 98 15.92 -14.57 -9.88
N ALA A 99 15.21 -15.58 -9.37
CA ALA A 99 13.76 -15.66 -9.47
C ALA A 99 13.09 -14.47 -8.76
N CYS A 100 13.56 -14.12 -7.56
CA CYS A 100 13.10 -12.94 -6.82
C CYS A 100 13.32 -11.64 -7.59
N GLY A 101 14.50 -11.44 -8.18
CA GLY A 101 14.80 -10.26 -8.96
C GLY A 101 13.84 -10.10 -10.14
N LYS A 102 13.51 -11.21 -10.83
CA LYS A 102 12.49 -11.23 -11.88
C LYS A 102 11.09 -10.91 -11.33
N GLY A 103 10.70 -11.53 -10.22
CA GLY A 103 9.40 -11.27 -9.58
C GLY A 103 9.22 -9.80 -9.24
N TYR A 104 10.24 -9.13 -8.71
CA TYR A 104 10.19 -7.70 -8.42
C TYR A 104 10.16 -6.80 -9.66
N LEU A 105 10.80 -7.20 -10.76
CA LEU A 105 10.66 -6.50 -12.05
C LEU A 105 9.23 -6.64 -12.59
N ASP A 106 8.67 -7.85 -12.55
CA ASP A 106 7.29 -8.12 -12.97
C ASP A 106 6.30 -7.33 -12.08
N ALA A 107 6.53 -7.26 -10.76
CA ALA A 107 5.75 -6.44 -9.84
C ALA A 107 5.81 -4.94 -10.17
N MET A 108 6.97 -4.40 -10.57
CA MET A 108 7.08 -3.01 -11.03
C MET A 108 6.24 -2.76 -12.28
N ASP A 109 6.24 -3.70 -13.24
CA ASP A 109 5.41 -3.61 -14.43
C ASP A 109 3.91 -3.62 -14.08
N GLU A 110 3.49 -4.49 -13.14
CA GLU A 110 2.12 -4.53 -12.64
C GLU A 110 1.72 -3.24 -11.91
N ILE A 111 2.58 -2.69 -11.06
CA ILE A 111 2.34 -1.40 -10.40
C ILE A 111 2.21 -0.28 -11.43
N GLY A 112 3.04 -0.28 -12.48
CA GLY A 112 2.95 0.67 -13.58
C GLY A 112 1.63 0.56 -14.36
N LYS A 113 1.12 -0.66 -14.58
CA LYS A 113 -0.21 -0.88 -15.16
C LYS A 113 -1.30 -0.36 -14.23
N ALA A 114 -1.20 -0.62 -12.93
CA ALA A 114 -2.15 -0.14 -11.94
C ALA A 114 -2.22 1.39 -11.90
N ALA A 115 -1.08 2.08 -11.88
CA ALA A 115 -1.02 3.54 -11.91
C ALA A 115 -1.72 4.10 -13.16
N LYS A 116 -1.49 3.50 -14.33
CA LYS A 116 -2.17 3.90 -15.58
C LYS A 116 -3.68 3.64 -15.50
N GLY A 117 -4.10 2.50 -14.96
CA GLY A 117 -5.52 2.15 -14.75
C GLY A 117 -6.22 3.19 -13.87
N ILE A 118 -5.63 3.52 -12.72
CA ILE A 118 -6.14 4.51 -11.77
C ILE A 118 -6.26 5.90 -12.40
N VAL A 119 -5.28 6.35 -13.19
CA VAL A 119 -5.28 7.69 -13.79
C VAL A 119 -6.24 7.79 -14.98
N SER A 120 -6.40 6.72 -15.76
CA SER A 120 -7.11 6.75 -17.04
C SER A 120 -8.59 7.12 -16.96
N ARG A 121 -9.26 6.88 -15.81
CA ARG A 121 -10.72 7.03 -15.61
C ARG A 121 -11.57 6.30 -16.65
N LYS A 122 -11.01 5.32 -17.37
CA LYS A 122 -11.76 4.46 -18.28
C LYS A 122 -12.56 3.43 -17.49
N ASP A 123 -13.69 3.01 -18.06
CA ASP A 123 -14.45 1.87 -17.54
C ASP A 123 -13.53 0.64 -17.43
N GLY A 124 -13.56 -0.04 -16.28
CA GLY A 124 -12.70 -1.19 -16.00
C GLY A 124 -11.27 -0.84 -15.53
N GLY A 125 -10.83 0.41 -15.65
CA GLY A 125 -9.44 0.78 -15.35
C GLY A 125 -9.04 0.63 -13.88
N VAL A 126 -9.99 0.77 -12.95
CA VAL A 126 -9.74 0.54 -11.52
C VAL A 126 -9.75 -0.95 -11.21
N GLU A 127 -10.63 -1.73 -11.82
CA GLU A 127 -10.68 -3.19 -11.69
C GLU A 127 -9.37 -3.83 -12.18
N ASP A 128 -8.87 -3.38 -13.33
CA ASP A 128 -7.57 -3.78 -13.85
C ASP A 128 -6.44 -3.38 -12.90
N ALA A 129 -6.52 -2.19 -12.29
CA ALA A 129 -5.51 -1.75 -11.33
C ALA A 129 -5.51 -2.57 -10.03
N VAL A 130 -6.68 -2.93 -9.50
CA VAL A 130 -6.81 -3.83 -8.35
C VAL A 130 -6.24 -5.20 -8.69
N THR A 131 -6.51 -5.72 -9.89
CA THR A 131 -5.98 -7.00 -10.35
C THR A 131 -4.45 -6.96 -10.46
N ALA A 132 -3.90 -5.91 -11.07
CA ALA A 132 -2.46 -5.74 -11.22
C ALA A 132 -1.75 -5.57 -9.85
N LEU A 133 -2.31 -4.77 -8.93
CA LEU A 133 -1.78 -4.66 -7.57
C LEU A 133 -1.85 -5.98 -6.80
N GLY A 134 -2.87 -6.80 -7.06
CA GLY A 134 -2.95 -8.18 -6.57
C GLY A 134 -1.79 -9.03 -7.09
N GLY A 135 -1.52 -9.01 -8.39
CA GLY A 135 -0.40 -9.73 -8.99
C GLY A 135 0.97 -9.25 -8.50
N ALA A 136 1.12 -7.94 -8.19
CA ALA A 136 2.35 -7.43 -7.60
C ALA A 136 2.65 -8.06 -6.22
N LEU A 137 1.63 -8.48 -5.45
CA LEU A 137 1.81 -9.15 -4.16
C LEU A 137 2.38 -10.56 -4.28
N ASP A 138 2.40 -11.17 -5.47
CA ASP A 138 2.97 -12.50 -5.68
C ASP A 138 4.50 -12.48 -5.52
N ALA A 139 5.17 -11.40 -5.90
CA ALA A 139 6.63 -11.27 -5.80
C ALA A 139 7.20 -11.54 -4.40
N PRO A 140 6.77 -10.86 -3.32
CA PRO A 140 7.26 -11.16 -1.98
C PRO A 140 6.83 -12.55 -1.47
N LEU A 141 5.69 -13.08 -1.92
CA LEU A 141 5.21 -14.40 -1.49
C LEU A 141 6.04 -15.52 -2.11
N ASP A 142 6.25 -15.46 -3.42
CA ASP A 142 7.04 -16.44 -4.17
C ASP A 142 8.51 -16.43 -3.74
N CYS A 143 9.04 -15.26 -3.35
CA CYS A 143 10.38 -15.15 -2.76
C CYS A 143 10.51 -15.92 -1.46
N GLU A 144 9.64 -15.64 -0.48
CA GLU A 144 9.66 -16.32 0.81
C GLU A 144 9.41 -17.82 0.65
N ASP A 145 8.44 -18.21 -0.17
CA ASP A 145 8.16 -19.60 -0.51
C ASP A 145 9.37 -20.31 -1.15
N GLY A 146 10.08 -19.61 -2.03
CA GLY A 146 11.29 -20.10 -2.68
C GLY A 146 12.37 -20.46 -1.66
N PHE A 147 12.70 -19.53 -0.76
CA PHE A 147 13.68 -19.78 0.30
C PHE A 147 13.20 -20.84 1.31
N GLN A 148 11.91 -20.86 1.63
CA GLN A 148 11.33 -21.89 2.49
C GLN A 148 11.46 -23.30 1.89
N LYS A 149 11.22 -23.46 0.59
CA LYS A 149 11.39 -24.75 -0.14
C LYS A 149 12.85 -25.21 -0.15
N LEU A 150 13.80 -24.28 -0.06
CA LEU A 150 15.23 -24.61 0.11
C LEU A 150 15.61 -24.91 1.57
N HIS A 151 14.69 -24.78 2.52
CA HIS A 151 14.97 -24.85 3.96
C HIS A 151 16.07 -23.86 4.41
N LYS A 152 16.12 -22.68 3.76
CA LYS A 152 17.09 -21.62 4.07
C LYS A 152 16.34 -20.37 4.52
N PRO A 153 16.91 -19.57 5.45
CA PRO A 153 16.33 -18.28 5.80
C PRO A 153 16.34 -17.35 4.57
N SER A 154 15.21 -16.69 4.33
CA SER A 154 15.14 -15.66 3.29
C SER A 154 15.98 -14.44 3.71
N PRO A 155 16.92 -13.98 2.86
CA PRO A 155 17.63 -12.74 3.09
C PRO A 155 16.77 -11.50 2.80
N LEU A 156 15.55 -11.68 2.28
CA LEU A 156 14.62 -10.61 1.88
C LEU A 156 13.39 -10.50 2.80
N ALA A 157 13.30 -11.30 3.87
CA ALA A 157 12.09 -11.40 4.68
C ALA A 157 11.57 -10.05 5.21
N ALA A 158 12.46 -9.11 5.53
CA ALA A 158 12.06 -7.78 5.99
C ALA A 158 11.53 -6.92 4.85
N GLU A 159 12.20 -6.95 3.70
CA GLU A 159 11.85 -6.23 2.47
C GLU A 159 10.55 -6.75 1.88
N ASP A 160 10.38 -8.07 1.83
CA ASP A 160 9.17 -8.75 1.35
C ASP A 160 7.98 -8.47 2.26
N ALA A 161 8.18 -8.52 3.58
CA ALA A 161 7.15 -8.14 4.54
C ALA A 161 6.75 -6.67 4.42
N ARG A 162 7.74 -5.77 4.22
CA ARG A 162 7.50 -4.34 4.01
C ARG A 162 6.71 -4.10 2.73
N PHE A 163 7.20 -4.60 1.59
CA PHE A 163 6.55 -4.40 0.30
C PHE A 163 5.12 -4.96 0.32
N ARG A 164 4.92 -6.18 0.84
CA ARG A 164 3.60 -6.77 0.99
C ARG A 164 2.65 -5.88 1.81
N LYS A 165 3.13 -5.28 2.90
CA LYS A 165 2.30 -4.40 3.74
C LYS A 165 1.89 -3.14 3.00
N GLU A 166 2.84 -2.47 2.34
CA GLU A 166 2.62 -1.24 1.59
C GLU A 166 1.73 -1.47 0.35
N ALA A 167 1.95 -2.58 -0.37
CA ALA A 167 1.13 -3.00 -1.50
C ALA A 167 -0.29 -3.36 -1.06
N SER A 168 -0.48 -4.01 0.10
CA SER A 168 -1.81 -4.29 0.65
C SER A 168 -2.58 -3.01 0.99
N ILE A 169 -1.92 -1.99 1.54
CA ILE A 169 -2.52 -0.67 1.81
C ILE A 169 -2.95 -0.03 0.49
N THR A 170 -2.06 -0.03 -0.51
CA THR A 170 -2.31 0.56 -1.82
C THR A 170 -3.45 -0.15 -2.56
N LEU A 171 -3.48 -1.48 -2.53
CA LEU A 171 -4.55 -2.32 -3.06
C LEU A 171 -5.88 -1.98 -2.40
N PHE A 172 -5.91 -1.91 -1.06
CA PHE A 172 -7.11 -1.55 -0.32
C PHE A 172 -7.64 -0.17 -0.73
N VAL A 173 -6.79 0.86 -0.69
CA VAL A 173 -7.18 2.23 -1.07
C VAL A 173 -7.68 2.29 -2.51
N THR A 174 -7.01 1.59 -3.43
CA THR A 174 -7.45 1.49 -4.84
C THR A 174 -8.81 0.80 -4.94
N GLY A 175 -9.04 -0.27 -4.17
CA GLY A 175 -10.31 -0.98 -4.12
C GLY A 175 -11.48 -0.12 -3.63
N THR A 176 -11.23 0.89 -2.78
CA THR A 176 -12.29 1.83 -2.35
C THR A 176 -12.84 2.69 -3.48
N LEU A 177 -12.15 2.77 -4.62
CA LEU A 177 -12.61 3.48 -5.81
C LEU A 177 -13.65 2.67 -6.61
N LEU A 178 -13.77 1.36 -6.35
CA LEU A 178 -14.77 0.52 -6.97
C LEU A 178 -16.13 0.76 -6.30
N PRO A 179 -17.24 0.81 -7.05
CA PRO A 179 -18.57 0.86 -6.47
C PRO A 179 -18.81 -0.42 -5.67
N GLN A 180 -18.76 -0.31 -4.32
CA GLN A 180 -19.02 -1.34 -3.30
C GLN A 180 -19.17 -2.77 -3.87
N ILE A 181 -18.05 -3.35 -4.31
CA ILE A 181 -18.02 -4.78 -4.61
C ILE A 181 -17.92 -5.48 -3.27
N ASN A 182 -18.89 -6.34 -2.96
CA ASN A 182 -18.93 -7.16 -1.74
C ASN A 182 -17.53 -7.63 -1.34
N SER A 183 -17.16 -7.39 -0.08
CA SER A 183 -15.84 -7.63 0.54
C SER A 183 -15.30 -9.06 0.38
N SER A 184 -16.08 -9.99 -0.17
CA SER A 184 -15.69 -11.36 -0.48
C SER A 184 -14.73 -11.52 -1.66
N LYS A 185 -14.51 -10.47 -2.48
CA LYS A 185 -13.59 -10.53 -3.64
C LYS A 185 -12.18 -9.99 -3.39
N LEU A 186 -11.93 -9.29 -2.28
CA LEU A 186 -10.62 -8.66 -2.05
C LEU A 186 -9.56 -9.60 -1.45
N GLY A 187 -9.92 -10.82 -1.02
CA GLY A 187 -8.94 -11.83 -0.58
C GLY A 187 -7.94 -11.32 0.48
N ILE A 188 -8.36 -10.36 1.33
CA ILE A 188 -7.60 -9.86 2.48
C ILE A 188 -8.01 -10.60 3.74
#